data_AF-A0A5S3YLZ1-F1
#
_entry.id   AF-A0A5S3YLZ1-F1
#
_cell.length_a   1.000
_cell.length_b   1.000
_cell.length_c   1.000
_cell.angle_alpha   90.00
_cell.angle_beta   90.00
_cell.angle_gamma   90.00
#
_symmetry.space_group_name_H-M   'P 1'
#
loop_
_entity.id
_entity.type
_entity.pdbx_description
1 polymer ?
#
loop_
_entity_poly.entity_id
_entity_poly.type
_entity_poly.pdbx_seq_one_letter_code
_entity_poly.pdbx_strand_id
1 'polypeptide(L)'
;MEEIVVRYIHFIGILFLASTLAIENILLSKSMSSQSIKRLAVIDGLYGVSALVTLGAGLTLWFAVGKPSEFYTKNPIFHAK
;
A
#
# COMPACT_ATOMS: atom_id res chain seq x y z
N MET A 1 -10.03 -14.96 -13.15
CA MET A 1 -9.57 -15.34 -11.79
C MET A 1 -8.36 -14.52 -11.36
N GLU A 2 -7.34 -14.38 -12.21
CA GLU A 2 -6.12 -13.60 -11.90
C GLU A 2 -6.41 -12.16 -11.50
N GLU A 3 -7.25 -11.45 -12.27
CA GLU A 3 -7.67 -10.07 -11.98
C GLU A 3 -8.27 -9.91 -10.58
N ILE A 4 -9.17 -10.80 -10.17
CA ILE A 4 -9.79 -10.80 -8.85
C ILE A 4 -8.73 -10.99 -7.76
N VAL A 5 -7.83 -11.96 -7.93
CA VAL A 5 -6.76 -12.24 -6.96
C VAL A 5 -5.85 -11.03 -6.78
N VAL A 6 -5.36 -10.45 -7.87
CA VAL A 6 -4.47 -9.27 -7.83
C VAL A 6 -5.21 -8.08 -7.21
N ARG A 7 -6.50 -7.91 -7.49
CA ARG A 7 -7.34 -6.86 -6.89
C ARG A 7 -7.46 -6.99 -5.37
N TYR A 8 -7.70 -8.20 -4.86
CA TYR A 8 -7.75 -8.42 -3.42
C TYR A 8 -6.38 -8.25 -2.75
N ILE A 9 -5.29 -8.68 -3.40
CA ILE A 9 -3.92 -8.41 -2.93
C ILE A 9 -3.67 -6.90 -2.82
N HIS A 10 -4.08 -6.12 -3.83
CA HIS A 10 -3.95 -4.67 -3.82
C HIS A 10 -4.73 -4.04 -2.65
N PHE A 11 -5.98 -4.43 -2.45
CA PHE A 11 -6.79 -3.91 -1.33
C PHE A 11 -6.24 -4.28 0.04
N ILE A 12 -5.81 -5.54 0.23
CA ILE A 12 -5.15 -5.96 1.47
C ILE A 12 -3.86 -5.15 1.69
N GLY A 13 -3.07 -4.94 0.63
CA GLY A 13 -1.87 -4.10 0.66
C GLY A 13 -2.17 -2.68 1.15
N ILE A 14 -3.20 -2.03 0.61
CA ILE A 14 -3.63 -0.67 1.02
C ILE A 14 -4.03 -0.65 2.49
N LEU A 15 -4.84 -1.61 2.94
CA LEU A 15 -5.27 -1.67 4.33
C LEU A 15 -4.10 -1.90 5.28
N PHE A 16 -3.14 -2.75 4.90
CA PHE A 16 -1.94 -3.00 5.67
C PHE A 16 -1.05 -1.76 5.74
N LEU A 17 -0.85 -1.08 4.61
CA LEU A 17 -0.10 0.19 4.52
C LEU A 17 -0.69 1.26 5.43
N ALA A 18 -2.01 1.46 5.37
CA ALA A 18 -2.69 2.42 6.22
C ALA A 18 -2.59 2.04 7.71
N SER A 19 -2.67 0.74 8.03
CA SER A 19 -2.58 0.24 9.41
C SER A 19 -1.17 0.42 9.98
N THR A 20 -0.12 0.07 9.24
CA THR A 20 1.27 0.23 9.70
C THR A 20 1.63 1.70 9.88
N LEU A 21 1.19 2.57 8.96
CA LEU A 21 1.37 4.01 9.09
C LEU A 21 0.66 4.59 10.32
N ALA A 22 -0.57 4.15 10.59
CA ALA A 22 -1.30 4.57 11.78
C ALA A 22 -0.59 4.13 13.06
N ILE A 23 -0.04 2.90 13.08
CA ILE A 23 0.73 2.37 14.20
C ILE A 23 2.03 3.17 14.39
N GLU A 24 2.78 3.46 13.32
CA GLU A 24 3.98 4.30 13.37
C GLU A 24 3.69 5.66 13.98
N ASN A 25 2.63 6.32 13.51
CA ASN A 25 2.22 7.63 14.01
C ASN A 25 1.86 7.60 15.51
N ILE A 26 1.31 6.49 16.02
CA ILE A 26 1.02 6.31 17.45
C ILE A 26 2.29 6.00 18.26
N LEU A 27 3.23 5.23 17.69
CA LEU A 27 4.44 4.79 18.40
C LEU A 27 5.56 5.83 18.40
N LEU A 28 5.56 6.75 17.44
CA LEU A 28 6.50 7.87 17.37
C LEU A 28 6.34 8.77 18.60
N SER A 29 7.45 8.99 19.31
CA SER A 29 7.49 9.86 20.48
C SER A 29 8.79 10.66 20.55
N LYS A 30 8.78 11.77 21.29
CA LYS A 30 9.94 12.67 21.44
C LYS A 30 11.15 11.99 22.11
N SER A 31 10.91 10.97 22.93
CA SER A 31 11.95 10.21 23.63
C SER A 31 11.62 8.72 23.56
N MET A 32 12.51 7.95 22.95
CA MET A 32 12.32 6.54 22.69
C MET A 32 13.46 5.71 23.26
N SER A 33 13.13 4.58 23.89
CA SER A 33 14.13 3.58 24.28
C SER A 33 14.68 2.87 23.03
N SER A 34 15.87 2.28 23.13
CA SER A 34 16.42 1.45 22.04
C SER A 34 15.49 0.29 21.65
N GLN A 35 14.72 -0.25 22.60
CA GLN A 35 13.73 -1.28 22.32
C GLN A 35 12.54 -0.75 21.50
N SER A 36 12.06 0.46 21.83
CA SER A 36 10.99 1.12 21.08
C SER A 36 11.42 1.45 19.65
N ILE A 37 12.67 1.91 19.47
CA ILE A 37 13.23 2.19 18.14
C ILE A 37 13.30 0.92 17.29
N LYS A 38 13.81 -0.20 17.85
CA LYS A 38 13.84 -1.49 17.12
C LYS A 38 12.45 -1.93 16.69
N ARG A 39 11.45 -1.78 17.56
CA ARG A 39 10.06 -2.11 17.24
C ARG A 39 9.52 -1.21 16.13
N LEU A 40 9.78 0.10 16.19
CA LEU A 40 9.36 1.05 15.16
C LEU A 40 10.00 0.69 13.81
N ALA A 41 11.29 0.36 13.78
CA ALA A 41 11.99 -0.04 12.55
C ALA A 41 11.41 -1.31 11.90
N VAL A 42 10.94 -2.28 12.69
CA VAL A 42 10.25 -3.46 12.15
C VAL A 42 8.92 -3.06 11.49
N ILE A 43 8.17 -2.15 12.12
CA ILE A 43 6.87 -1.70 11.60
C ILE A 43 7.07 -0.86 10.33
N ASP A 44 8.09 -0.01 10.30
CA ASP A 44 8.53 0.73 9.11
C ASP A 44 8.93 -0.20 7.95
N GLY A 45 9.62 -1.29 8.25
CA GLY A 45 9.88 -2.35 7.27
C GLY A 45 8.59 -2.97 6.70
N LEU A 46 7.60 -3.22 7.55
CA LEU A 46 6.28 -3.73 7.10
C LEU A 46 5.51 -2.70 6.27
N TYR A 47 5.56 -1.42 6.65
CA TYR A 47 5.04 -0.31 5.86
C TYR A 47 5.69 -0.30 4.47
N GLY A 48 7.01 -0.36 4.39
CA GLY A 48 7.74 -0.43 3.12
C GLY A 48 7.32 -1.62 2.24
N VAL A 49 7.21 -2.83 2.81
CA VAL A 49 6.73 -4.02 2.08
C VAL A 49 5.30 -3.82 1.58
N SER A 50 4.41 -3.31 2.43
CA SER A 50 3.01 -3.08 2.04
C SER A 50 2.87 -2.02 0.94
N ALA A 51 3.76 -1.02 0.90
CA ALA A 51 3.82 -0.02 -0.16
C ALA A 51 4.22 -0.66 -1.49
N LEU A 52 5.24 -1.53 -1.47
CA LEU A 52 5.68 -2.28 -2.66
C LEU A 52 4.59 -3.23 -3.17
N VAL A 53 3.91 -3.95 -2.28
CA VAL A 53 2.79 -4.84 -2.65
C VAL A 53 1.65 -4.03 -3.27
N THR A 54 1.28 -2.92 -2.63
CA THR A 54 0.22 -2.03 -3.12
C THR A 54 0.56 -1.50 -4.50
N LEU A 55 1.74 -0.90 -4.68
CA LEU A 55 2.17 -0.34 -5.96
C LEU A 55 2.28 -1.42 -7.03
N GLY A 56 2.93 -2.54 -6.73
CA GLY A 56 3.11 -3.66 -7.65
C GLY A 56 1.77 -4.20 -8.15
N ALA A 57 0.86 -4.54 -7.24
CA ALA A 57 -0.47 -5.04 -7.61
C ALA A 57 -1.30 -3.98 -8.36
N GLY A 58 -1.18 -2.70 -8.00
CA GLY A 58 -1.84 -1.60 -8.70
C GLY A 58 -1.36 -1.45 -10.15
N LEU A 59 -0.05 -1.53 -10.38
CA LEU A 59 0.54 -1.52 -11.71
C LEU A 59 0.17 -2.76 -12.51
N THR A 60 0.11 -3.94 -11.89
CA THR A 60 -0.36 -5.17 -12.55
C THR A 60 -1.83 -5.06 -12.94
N LEU A 61 -2.68 -4.47 -12.11
CA LEU A 61 -4.09 -4.20 -12.47
C LEU A 61 -4.19 -3.21 -13.62
N TRP A 62 -3.36 -2.18 -13.65
CA TRP A 62 -3.40 -1.17 -14.71
C TRP A 62 -2.88 -1.72 -16.05
N PHE A 63 -1.73 -2.39 -16.05
CA PHE A 63 -1.02 -2.72 -17.29
C PHE A 63 -1.14 -4.16 -17.76
N ALA A 64 -1.62 -5.10 -16.92
CA ALA A 64 -1.63 -6.52 -17.27
C ALA A 64 -3.03 -7.18 -17.20
N VAL A 65 -3.66 -7.23 -16.03
CA VAL A 65 -4.82 -8.12 -15.81
C VAL A 65 -6.16 -7.41 -15.62
N GLY A 66 -6.16 -6.09 -15.37
CA GLY A 66 -7.38 -5.32 -15.16
C GLY A 66 -8.03 -4.86 -16.47
N LYS A 67 -8.80 -3.77 -16.39
CA LYS A 67 -9.36 -3.14 -17.58
C LYS A 67 -8.23 -2.55 -18.45
N PRO A 68 -8.46 -2.36 -19.77
CA PRO A 68 -7.50 -1.70 -20.63
C PRO A 68 -7.02 -0.39 -20.04
N SER A 69 -5.73 -0.08 -20.16
CA SER A 69 -5.13 1.08 -19.51
C SER A 69 -5.81 2.39 -19.93
N GLU A 70 -6.33 2.47 -21.15
CA GLU A 70 -7.09 3.62 -21.66
C GLU A 70 -8.35 3.89 -20.85
N PHE A 71 -9.00 2.85 -20.29
CA PHE A 71 -10.17 3.00 -19.44
C PHE A 71 -9.87 3.88 -18.22
N TYR A 72 -8.68 3.71 -17.64
CA TYR A 72 -8.23 4.49 -16.48
C TYR A 72 -7.58 5.81 -16.90
N THR A 73 -6.69 5.78 -17.88
CA THR A 73 -5.85 6.94 -18.26
C THR A 73 -6.63 8.03 -18.97
N LYS A 74 -7.56 7.69 -19.88
CA LYS A 74 -8.28 8.68 -20.70
C LYS A 74 -9.54 9.24 -20.04
N ASN A 75 -9.94 8.73 -18.88
CA ASN A 75 -11.15 9.17 -18.19
C ASN A 75 -10.81 10.20 -17.10
N PRO A 76 -11.14 11.50 -17.30
CA PRO A 76 -10.80 12.56 -16.36
C PRO A 76 -11.45 12.40 -14.97
N ILE A 77 -12.56 11.66 -14.87
CA ILE A 77 -13.24 11.41 -13.60
C ILE A 77 -12.36 10.60 -12.64
N PHE A 78 -11.47 9.74 -13.15
CA PHE A 78 -10.57 8.97 -12.29
C PHE A 78 -9.41 9.79 -11.72
N HIS A 79 -9.01 10.87 -12.39
CA HIS A 79 -7.91 11.74 -11.96
C HIS A 79 -8.37 12.90 -11.07
N ALA A 80 -9.66 13.21 -11.07
CA ALA A 80 -10.23 14.28 -10.27
C ALA A 80 -10.43 13.91 -8.79
N LYS A 81 -10.27 12.65 -8.42
CA LYS A 81 -10.46 12.10 -7.06
C LYS A 81 -9.21 12.31 -6.22
#